data_AF-G8RZS4-F1
#
_entry.id   AF-G8RZS4-F1
#
_cell.length_a   1.000
_cell.length_b   1.000
_cell.length_c   1.000
_cell.angle_alpha   90.00
_cell.angle_beta   90.00
_cell.angle_gamma   90.00
#
_symmetry.space_group_name_H-M   'P 1'
#
loop_
_entity.id
_entity.type
_entity.pdbx_description
1 polymer ?
#
loop_
_entity_poly.entity_id
_entity_poly.type
_entity_poly.pdbx_seq_one_letter_code
_entity_poly.pdbx_strand_id
1 'polypeptide(L)'
;MPGSADCHRCIRVRAWGAGKNGQALQADLLSVAWGTPWSACSTDGSHPGPADIRAMIVYALTAGWQPERRGGTFPLTEAQHAETFRLPDFLLTDRLRTPCSGDPTERVIAAHDLRQRS
;
A
#
# COMPACT_ATOMS: atom_id res chain seq x y z
N MET A 1 11.57 18.67 -14.65
CA MET A 1 11.48 18.97 -13.20
C MET A 1 10.69 17.84 -12.58
N PRO A 2 11.24 17.03 -11.66
CA PRO A 2 10.44 16.07 -10.89
C PRO A 2 9.35 16.85 -10.19
N GLY A 3 8.10 16.51 -10.50
CA GLY A 3 6.94 17.35 -10.25
C GLY A 3 6.65 17.53 -8.75
N SER A 4 6.12 18.71 -8.44
CA SER A 4 5.49 19.09 -7.16
C SER A 4 4.36 18.15 -6.68
N ALA A 5 4.09 17.05 -7.39
CA ALA A 5 3.05 16.05 -7.12
C ALA A 5 3.62 14.72 -6.57
N ASP A 6 4.95 14.52 -6.53
CA ASP A 6 5.56 13.26 -6.08
C ASP A 6 5.74 13.15 -4.55
N CYS A 7 4.89 13.84 -3.78
CA CYS A 7 5.01 13.95 -2.32
C CYS A 7 4.16 12.91 -1.56
N HIS A 8 3.96 11.74 -2.17
CA HIS A 8 3.18 10.66 -1.58
C HIS A 8 4.03 9.73 -0.70
N ARG A 9 3.57 9.49 0.53
CA ARG A 9 4.23 8.55 1.44
C ARG A 9 3.97 7.11 1.03
N CYS A 10 5.04 6.38 0.73
CA CYS A 10 5.01 4.92 0.57
C CYS A 10 5.41 4.23 1.88
N ILE A 11 4.64 3.23 2.30
CA ILE A 11 4.87 2.45 3.51
C ILE A 11 4.93 0.97 3.12
N ARG A 12 6.08 0.34 3.34
CA ARG A 12 6.23 -1.10 3.19
C ARG A 12 5.79 -1.82 4.46
N VAL A 13 4.75 -2.63 4.33
CA VAL A 13 4.26 -3.49 5.40
C VAL A 13 4.80 -4.90 5.19
N ARG A 14 5.34 -5.51 6.26
CA ARG A 14 5.77 -6.92 6.27
C ARG A 14 5.17 -7.65 7.45
N ALA A 15 4.61 -8.84 7.20
CA ALA A 15 4.07 -9.71 8.24
C ALA A 15 4.65 -11.13 8.15
N TRP A 16 4.82 -11.76 9.31
CA TRP A 16 5.30 -13.14 9.44
C TRP A 16 4.29 -13.93 10.28
N GLY A 17 3.72 -15.00 9.71
CA GLY A 17 2.75 -15.83 10.45
C GLY A 17 3.39 -16.99 11.22
N ALA A 18 4.41 -17.66 10.67
CA ALA A 18 5.09 -18.80 11.31
C ALA A 18 6.50 -18.47 11.84
N GLY A 19 6.67 -17.26 12.38
CA GLY A 19 7.97 -16.75 12.85
C GLY A 19 8.91 -16.34 11.70
N LYS A 20 10.18 -16.05 12.03
CA LYS A 20 11.16 -15.44 11.09
C LYS A 20 11.52 -16.32 9.89
N ASN A 21 11.25 -17.62 9.97
CA ASN A 21 11.57 -18.59 8.91
C ASN A 21 10.39 -18.86 7.96
N GLY A 22 9.18 -18.37 8.27
CA GLY A 22 8.01 -18.47 7.41
C GLY A 22 8.05 -17.50 6.23
N GLN A 23 7.18 -17.72 5.25
CA GLN A 23 7.05 -16.88 4.07
C GLN A 23 6.49 -15.51 4.50
N ALA A 24 7.28 -14.45 4.30
CA ALA A 24 6.86 -13.11 4.69
C ALA A 24 5.80 -12.59 3.72
N LEU A 25 4.68 -12.07 4.22
CA LEU A 25 3.79 -11.22 3.43
C LEU A 25 4.44 -9.84 3.28
N GLN A 26 4.36 -9.26 2.09
CA GLN A 26 4.84 -7.90 1.86
C GLN A 26 3.91 -7.12 0.93
N ALA A 27 3.47 -5.95 1.37
CA ALA A 27 2.70 -4.99 0.58
C ALA A 27 3.34 -3.61 0.68
N ASP A 28 3.31 -2.85 -0.40
CA ASP A 28 3.69 -1.44 -0.38
C ASP A 28 2.42 -0.60 -0.51
N LEU A 29 2.21 0.30 0.44
CA LEU A 29 0.99 1.08 0.61
C LEU A 29 1.29 2.55 0.39
N LEU A 30 0.49 3.22 -0.41
CA LEU A 30 0.56 4.65 -0.68
C LEU A 30 -0.56 5.35 0.07
N SER A 31 -0.24 6.32 0.92
CA SER A 31 -1.27 7.12 1.59
C SER A 31 -2.08 7.93 0.58
N VAL A 32 -3.40 7.95 0.76
CA VAL A 32 -4.31 8.77 -0.04
C VAL A 32 -4.58 10.14 0.57
N ALA A 33 -4.06 10.42 1.77
CA ALA A 33 -4.22 11.73 2.36
C ALA A 33 -3.45 12.77 1.53
N TRP A 34 -4.17 13.80 1.10
CA TRP A 34 -3.59 14.90 0.34
C TRP A 34 -3.12 15.98 1.32
N GLY A 35 -1.91 16.52 1.11
CA GLY A 35 -1.43 17.66 1.88
C GLY A 35 -2.35 18.88 1.72
N THR A 36 -2.38 19.79 2.70
CA THR A 36 -3.14 21.03 2.54
C THR A 36 -2.58 21.89 1.39
N PRO A 37 -3.37 22.78 0.77
CA PRO A 37 -2.92 23.65 -0.33
C PRO A 37 -1.68 24.51 -0.01
N TRP A 38 -1.40 24.70 1.28
CA TRP A 38 -0.30 25.52 1.80
C TRP A 38 0.99 24.72 2.05
N SER A 39 0.93 23.40 1.96
CA SER A 39 2.06 22.50 2.22
C SER A 39 2.07 21.36 1.20
N ALA A 40 2.43 21.67 -0.04
CA ALA A 40 2.45 20.72 -1.16
C ALA A 40 3.24 19.43 -0.88
N CYS A 41 4.14 19.43 0.11
CA CYS A 41 4.98 18.28 0.47
C CYS A 41 5.11 18.02 1.98
N SER A 42 4.09 18.35 2.78
CA SER A 42 4.01 17.76 4.12
C SER A 42 3.59 16.31 3.96
N THR A 43 4.55 15.38 3.99
CA THR A 43 4.28 13.94 4.05
C THR A 43 3.34 13.69 5.23
N ASP A 44 2.17 13.12 4.99
CA ASP A 44 1.24 12.84 6.08
C ASP A 44 1.84 11.87 7.11
N GLY A 45 1.40 11.99 8.36
CA GLY A 45 1.77 11.06 9.45
C GLY A 45 1.04 9.72 9.38
N SER A 46 0.21 9.49 8.36
CA SER A 46 -0.70 8.36 8.26
C SER A 46 0.07 7.06 8.21
N HIS A 47 -0.42 6.05 8.92
CA HIS A 47 0.13 4.71 8.91
C HIS A 47 -1.00 3.70 8.99
N PRO A 48 -0.84 2.50 8.38
CA PRO A 48 -1.87 1.48 8.43
C PRO A 48 -2.22 1.11 9.86
N GLY A 49 -3.50 1.16 10.19
CA GLY A 49 -4.02 0.77 11.49
C GLY A 49 -4.22 -0.74 11.60
N PRO A 50 -4.58 -1.25 12.80
CA PRO A 50 -4.84 -2.67 12.99
C PRO A 50 -5.91 -3.26 12.04
N ALA A 51 -6.93 -2.47 11.68
CA ALA A 51 -7.96 -2.88 10.73
C ALA A 51 -7.41 -3.11 9.31
N ASP A 52 -6.54 -2.22 8.84
CA ASP A 52 -5.88 -2.34 7.52
C ASP A 52 -4.98 -3.57 7.47
N ILE A 53 -4.19 -3.79 8.53
CA ILE A 53 -3.32 -4.96 8.65
C ILE A 53 -4.14 -6.26 8.65
N ARG A 54 -5.26 -6.28 9.39
CA ARG A 54 -6.17 -7.44 9.40
C ARG A 54 -6.76 -7.71 8.02
N ALA A 55 -7.24 -6.68 7.33
CA ALA A 55 -7.80 -6.81 5.98
C ALA A 55 -6.76 -7.34 4.99
N MET A 56 -5.53 -6.82 5.06
CA MET A 56 -4.41 -7.27 4.24
C MET A 56 -4.05 -8.74 4.47
N ILE A 57 -4.01 -9.18 5.74
CA ILE A 57 -3.72 -10.59 6.09
C ILE A 57 -4.84 -11.51 5.58
N VAL A 58 -6.11 -11.15 5.82
CA VAL A 58 -7.26 -11.96 5.37
C VAL A 58 -7.25 -12.10 3.85
N TYR A 59 -7.05 -10.99 3.14
CA TYR A 59 -6.95 -11.01 1.69
C TYR A 59 -5.77 -11.88 1.21
N ALA A 60 -4.58 -11.70 1.78
CA ALA A 60 -3.40 -12.47 1.39
C ALA A 60 -3.60 -13.97 1.57
N LEU A 61 -4.24 -14.41 2.66
CA LEU A 61 -4.58 -15.82 2.87
C LEU A 61 -5.49 -16.35 1.76
N THR A 62 -6.52 -15.58 1.37
CA THR A 62 -7.40 -15.95 0.25
C THR A 62 -6.68 -15.95 -1.11
N ALA A 63 -5.68 -15.08 -1.28
CA ALA A 63 -4.84 -15.01 -2.48
C ALA A 63 -3.74 -16.10 -2.52
N GLY A 64 -3.68 -16.99 -1.53
CA GLY A 64 -2.76 -18.13 -1.51
C GLY A 64 -1.45 -17.88 -0.77
N TRP A 65 -1.36 -16.84 0.07
CA TRP A 65 -0.25 -16.71 1.01
C TRP A 65 -0.23 -17.90 1.98
N GLN A 66 0.94 -18.53 2.12
CA GLN A 66 1.15 -19.68 3.01
C GLN A 66 2.16 -19.30 4.09
N PRO A 67 1.73 -18.85 5.27
CA PRO A 67 2.64 -18.37 6.31
C PRO A 67 3.65 -19.43 6.79
N GLU A 68 3.25 -20.70 6.74
CA GLU A 68 4.05 -21.86 7.17
C GLU A 68 5.11 -22.26 6.14
N ARG A 69 4.95 -21.83 4.88
CA ARG A 69 5.91 -22.13 3.82
C ARG A 69 7.25 -21.53 4.21
N ARG A 70 8.31 -22.35 4.22
CA ARG A 70 9.63 -21.88 4.63
C ARG A 70 10.22 -20.93 3.59
N GLY A 71 10.62 -19.75 4.06
CA GLY A 71 11.32 -18.75 3.28
C GLY A 71 10.49 -18.07 2.19
N GLY A 72 11.16 -17.12 1.51
CA GLY A 72 10.56 -16.34 0.45
C GLY A 72 9.68 -15.19 0.94
N THR A 73 9.08 -14.50 -0.03
CA THR A 73 8.15 -13.39 0.20
C THR A 73 6.95 -13.60 -0.69
N PHE A 74 5.75 -13.44 -0.12
CA PHE A 74 4.50 -13.35 -0.86
C PHE A 74 4.19 -11.86 -1.08
N PRO A 75 4.37 -11.33 -2.30
CA PRO A 75 4.12 -9.93 -2.57
C PRO A 75 2.64 -9.71 -2.87
N LEU A 76 2.01 -8.74 -2.19
CA LEU A 76 0.84 -8.07 -2.72
C LEU A 76 1.34 -6.97 -3.65
N THR A 77 1.16 -7.20 -4.95
CA THR A 77 1.54 -6.29 -6.04
C THR A 77 0.33 -5.52 -6.54
N GLU A 78 0.59 -4.29 -6.99
CA GLU A 78 -0.43 -3.45 -7.60
C GLU A 78 -1.06 -4.15 -8.81
N ALA A 79 -0.22 -4.67 -9.71
CA ALA A 79 -0.66 -5.27 -10.97
C ALA A 79 -1.60 -6.47 -10.81
N GLN A 80 -1.44 -7.25 -9.74
CA GLN A 80 -2.21 -8.49 -9.56
C GLN A 80 -3.36 -8.36 -8.56
N HIS A 81 -3.27 -7.42 -7.61
CA HIS A 81 -4.17 -7.39 -6.47
C HIS A 81 -4.90 -6.07 -6.29
N ALA A 82 -4.47 -4.98 -6.94
CA ALA A 82 -5.11 -3.69 -6.71
C ALA A 82 -6.59 -3.75 -7.09
N GLU A 83 -7.00 -4.36 -8.19
CA GLU A 83 -8.42 -4.35 -8.61
C GLU A 83 -9.39 -4.94 -7.57
N THR A 84 -8.95 -5.95 -6.81
CA THR A 84 -9.76 -6.72 -5.87
C THR A 84 -9.50 -6.38 -4.41
N PHE A 85 -8.34 -5.79 -4.08
CA PHE A 85 -7.97 -5.39 -2.73
C PHE A 85 -7.93 -3.86 -2.59
N ARG A 86 -8.75 -3.34 -1.67
CA ARG A 86 -8.87 -1.91 -1.39
C ARG A 86 -8.75 -1.67 0.11
N LEU A 87 -8.04 -0.63 0.48
CA LEU A 87 -8.06 -0.06 1.82
C LEU A 87 -8.65 1.36 1.73
N PRO A 88 -9.36 1.84 2.76
CA PRO A 88 -10.00 3.16 2.72
C PRO A 88 -9.00 4.31 2.52
N ASP A 89 -7.86 4.23 3.23
CA ASP A 89 -6.90 5.33 3.33
C ASP A 89 -5.57 5.04 2.61
N PHE A 90 -5.45 3.88 1.96
CA PHE A 90 -4.22 3.44 1.33
C PHE A 90 -4.47 2.74 0.00
N LEU A 91 -3.60 3.01 -0.98
CA LEU A 91 -3.54 2.29 -2.24
C LEU A 91 -2.41 1.28 -2.21
N LEU A 92 -2.65 0.07 -2.71
CA LEU A 92 -1.59 -0.86 -3.01
C LEU A 92 -0.76 -0.31 -4.19
N THR A 93 0.56 -0.31 -4.05
CA THR A 93 1.48 0.18 -5.08
C THR A 93 2.70 -0.71 -5.25
N ASP A 94 3.33 -0.67 -6.41
CA ASP A 94 4.62 -1.33 -6.65
C ASP A 94 5.82 -0.37 -6.64
N ARG A 95 5.63 0.93 -6.33
CA ARG A 95 6.69 1.96 -6.46
C ARG A 95 7.97 1.66 -5.68
N LEU A 96 7.87 1.08 -4.48
CA LEU A 96 9.06 0.71 -3.70
C LEU A 96 9.77 -0.55 -4.23
N ARG A 97 9.19 -1.25 -5.20
CA ARG A 97 9.82 -2.38 -5.92
C ARG A 97 10.28 -1.96 -7.31
N THR A 98 9.54 -1.07 -7.95
CA THR A 98 9.75 -0.60 -9.31
C THR A 98 9.78 0.93 -9.31
N PRO A 99 10.95 1.56 -9.11
CA PRO A 99 11.07 3.01 -9.02
C PRO A 99 10.62 3.76 -10.29
N CYS A 100 10.61 3.09 -11.45
CA CYS A 100 10.14 3.62 -12.72
C CYS A 100 8.61 3.46 -12.93
N SER A 101 7.88 2.97 -11.93
CA SER A 101 6.41 2.90 -11.97
C SER A 101 5.83 4.30 -12.17
N GLY A 102 4.76 4.39 -12.97
CA GLY A 102 4.14 5.65 -13.36
C GLY A 102 3.68 6.51 -12.17
N ASP A 103 3.55 7.81 -12.42
CA ASP A 103 3.13 8.80 -11.41
C ASP A 103 1.78 8.37 -10.77
N PRO A 104 1.72 8.16 -9.44
CA PRO A 104 0.50 7.72 -8.77
C PRO A 104 -0.49 8.87 -8.51
N THR A 105 -0.13 10.12 -8.81
CA THR A 105 -0.91 11.32 -8.50
C THR A 105 -2.38 11.19 -8.89
N GLU A 106 -2.68 10.83 -10.14
CA GLU A 106 -4.08 10.71 -10.61
C GLU A 106 -4.87 9.66 -9.83
N ARG A 107 -4.22 8.54 -9.47
CA ARG A 107 -4.83 7.45 -8.70
C ARG A 107 -5.10 7.88 -7.26
N VAL A 108 -4.18 8.65 -6.67
CA VAL A 108 -4.35 9.20 -5.33
C VAL A 108 -5.49 10.22 -5.30
N ILE A 109 -5.58 11.11 -6.30
CA ILE A 109 -6.69 12.08 -6.42
C ILE A 109 -8.03 11.33 -6.49
N ALA A 110 -8.13 10.34 -7.38
CA ALA A 110 -9.36 9.55 -7.54
C ALA A 110 -9.76 8.82 -6.25
N ALA A 111 -8.79 8.25 -5.52
CA ALA A 111 -9.05 7.57 -4.25
C ALA A 111 -9.43 8.53 -3.12
N HIS A 112 -8.78 9.70 -3.04
CA HIS A 112 -9.11 10.75 -2.09
C HIS A 112 -10.53 11.28 -2.29
N ASP A 113 -10.92 11.57 -3.54
CA ASP A 113 -12.27 12.04 -3.88
C ASP A 113 -13.35 10.99 -3.56
N LEU A 114 -13.04 9.71 -3.75
CA LEU A 114 -13.95 8.62 -3.37
C LEU A 114 -14.16 8.58 -1.85
N ARG A 115 -13.09 8.71 -1.07
CA ARG A 115 -13.13 8.74 0.40
C ARG A 115 -13.97 9.91 0.93
N GLN A 116 -13.91 11.08 0.31
CA GLN A 116 -14.69 12.25 0.75
C GLN A 116 -16.20 12.11 0.50
N ARG A 117 -16.62 11.15 -0.34
CA ARG A 117 -18.03 10.93 -0.71
C ARG A 117 -18.70 9.79 0.08
N SER A 118 -17.92 8.98 0.80
CA SER A 118 -18.39 7.84 1.61
C SER A 118 -18.63 8.24 3.05
#